data_AF-A0A1C4ZY83-F1
#
_entry.id   AF-A0A1C4ZY83-F1
#
_cell.length_a   1.000
_cell.length_b   1.000
_cell.length_c   1.000
_cell.angle_alpha   90.00
_cell.angle_beta   90.00
_cell.angle_gamma   90.00
#
_symmetry.space_group_name_H-M   'P 1'
#
loop_
_entity.id
_entity.type
_entity.pdbx_description
1 polymer ?
#
loop_
_entity_poly.entity_id
_entity_poly.type
_entity_poly.pdbx_seq_one_letter_code
_entity_poly.pdbx_strand_id
1 'polypeptide(L)' 'MADRPLTEPHPSRLPPEHPDRERTLAAHAAALAAGEAGYLDPASGLFVLSAGFLARRGTCCGRGCRHCPYVDD' A
#
# COMPACT_ATOMS: atom_id res chain seq x y z
N MET A 1 -12.00 -6.13 -5.05
CA MET A 1 -11.21 -4.92 -4.77
C MET A 1 -12.10 -4.06 -3.90
N ALA A 2 -11.58 -3.52 -2.80
CA ALA A 2 -12.37 -2.71 -1.89
C ALA A 2 -12.75 -1.35 -2.50
N ASP A 3 -13.82 -0.74 -2.02
CA ASP A 3 -14.34 0.55 -2.48
C ASP A 3 -13.64 1.72 -1.77
N ARG A 4 -12.31 1.74 -1.86
CA ARG A 4 -11.47 2.81 -1.30
C ARG A 4 -10.42 3.27 -2.31
N PRO A 5 -9.95 4.53 -2.24
CA PRO A 5 -8.88 5.02 -3.07
C PRO A 5 -7.62 4.16 -2.95
N LEU A 6 -6.86 4.01 -4.04
CA LEU A 6 -5.61 3.24 -4.03
C LEU A 6 -4.54 3.84 -3.11
N THR A 7 -4.66 5.13 -2.77
CA THR A 7 -3.84 5.86 -1.79
C THR A 7 -4.21 5.56 -0.34
N GLU A 8 -5.35 4.93 -0.10
CA GLU A 8 -5.86 4.67 1.24
C GLU A 8 -5.59 3.21 1.65
N PRO A 9 -4.74 2.97 2.67
CA PRO A 9 -4.51 1.63 3.19
C PRO A 9 -5.66 1.21 4.10
N HIS A 10 -5.93 -0.10 4.14
CA HIS A 10 -6.84 -0.66 5.13
C HIS A 10 -6.23 -0.57 6.55
N PRO A 11 -7.00 -0.25 7.61
CA PRO A 11 -6.48 -0.14 8.98
C PRO A 11 -5.75 -1.39 9.49
N SER A 12 -6.16 -2.59 9.06
CA SER A 12 -5.45 -3.84 9.42
C SER A 12 -4.07 -4.00 8.78
N ARG A 13 -3.73 -3.20 7.76
CA ARG A 13 -2.43 -3.20 7.08
C ARG A 13 -1.54 -2.05 7.54
N LEU A 14 -2.14 -0.89 7.77
CA LEU A 14 -1.48 0.30 8.32
C LEU A 14 -2.46 1.03 9.26
N PRO A 15 -2.39 0.77 10.58
CA PRO A 15 -3.25 1.43 11.55
C PRO A 15 -3.13 2.95 11.52
N PRO A 16 -4.22 3.72 11.74
CA PRO A 16 -4.18 5.18 11.83
C PRO A 16 -3.12 5.73 12.80
N GLU A 17 -2.90 5.03 13.90
CA GLU A 17 -1.94 5.36 14.97
C GLU A 17 -0.50 4.86 14.72
N HIS A 18 -0.22 4.25 13.57
CA HIS A 18 1.11 3.72 13.28
C HIS A 18 2.15 4.86 13.21
N PRO A 19 3.29 4.77 13.91
CA PRO A 19 4.25 5.88 14.03
C PRO A 19 4.80 6.37 12.69
N ASP A 20 5.08 5.46 11.75
CA ASP A 20 5.55 5.81 10.40
C ASP A 20 4.42 6.00 9.36
N ARG A 21 3.16 6.13 9.77
CA ARG A 21 2.01 6.16 8.83
C ARG A 21 2.19 7.22 7.75
N GLU A 22 2.54 8.45 8.13
CA GLU A 22 2.73 9.55 7.19
C GLU A 22 3.85 9.26 6.18
N ARG A 23 4.96 8.69 6.64
CA ARG A 23 6.10 8.33 5.78
C ARG A 23 5.72 7.20 4.81
N THR A 24 4.99 6.19 5.29
CA THR A 24 4.50 5.08 4.46
C THR A 24 3.49 5.56 3.41
N LEU A 25 2.59 6.50 3.77
CA LEU A 25 1.67 7.14 2.82
C LEU A 25 2.42 7.95 1.76
N ALA A 26 3.40 8.77 2.17
CA ALA A 26 4.20 9.58 1.25
C ALA A 26 5.01 8.72 0.27
N ALA A 27 5.67 7.67 0.76
CA ALA A 27 6.46 6.75 -0.09
C ALA A 27 5.57 5.99 -1.08
N HIS A 28 4.38 5.57 -0.66
CA HIS A 28 3.41 4.93 -1.53
C HIS A 28 2.85 5.90 -2.58
N ALA A 29 2.46 7.12 -2.18
CA ALA A 29 1.95 8.14 -3.09
C ALA A 29 2.96 8.50 -4.17
N ALA A 30 4.25 8.62 -3.80
CA ALA A 30 5.34 8.82 -4.75
C ALA A 30 5.45 7.66 -5.75
N ALA A 31 5.39 6.41 -5.28
CA ALA A 31 5.40 5.24 -6.17
C ALA A 31 4.19 5.19 -7.11
N LEU A 32 2.99 5.54 -6.63
CA LEU A 32 1.81 5.63 -7.49
C LEU A 32 1.96 6.70 -8.58
N ALA A 33 2.43 7.89 -8.20
CA ALA A 33 2.61 8.99 -9.14
C ALA A 33 3.66 8.67 -10.21
N ALA A 34 4.73 7.96 -9.82
CA ALA A 34 5.77 7.49 -10.74
C ALA A 34 5.37 6.24 -11.56
N GLY A 35 4.23 5.61 -11.26
CA GLY A 35 3.81 4.37 -11.91
C GLY A 35 4.64 3.15 -11.50
N GLU A 36 5.34 3.22 -10.38
CA GLU A 36 6.25 2.20 -9.89
C GLU A 36 5.52 0.99 -9.30
N ALA A 37 6.17 -0.18 -9.41
CA ALA A 37 5.63 -1.44 -8.91
C ALA A 37 5.49 -1.48 -7.38
N GLY A 38 6.27 -0.66 -6.66
CA GLY A 38 6.34 -0.67 -5.21
C GLY A 38 7.29 0.38 -4.65
N TYR A 39 7.51 0.31 -3.34
CA TYR A 39 8.37 1.23 -2.59
C TYR A 39 8.99 0.50 -1.38
N LEU A 40 10.05 1.07 -0.82
CA LEU A 40 10.59 0.62 0.47
C LEU A 40 9.72 1.16 1.60
N ASP A 41 9.10 0.26 2.36
CA ASP A 41 8.29 0.62 3.52
C ASP A 41 9.20 1.15 4.63
N PRO A 42 9.05 2.43 5.05
CA PRO A 42 9.97 3.04 6.02
C PRO A 42 9.89 2.40 7.41
N ALA A 43 8.76 1.75 7.75
CA ALA A 43 8.57 1.08 9.03
C ALA A 43 9.27 -0.28 9.11
N SER A 44 9.17 -1.09 8.05
CA SER A 44 9.67 -2.47 8.05
C SER A 44 10.98 -2.66 7.30
N GLY A 45 11.38 -1.69 6.47
CA GLY A 45 12.51 -1.81 5.54
C GLY A 45 12.26 -2.74 4.34
N LEU A 46 11.06 -3.31 4.23
CA LEU A 46 10.72 -4.25 3.17
C LEU A 46 10.30 -3.52 1.89
N PHE A 47 10.58 -4.11 0.74
CA PHE A 47 9.96 -3.68 -0.51
C PHE A 47 8.51 -4.19 -0.56
N VAL A 48 7.56 -3.26 -0.62
CA VAL A 48 6.12 -3.54 -0.69
C VAL A 48 5.54 -3.07 -2.02
N LEU A 49 4.59 -3.84 -2.56
CA LEU A 49 3.95 -3.52 -3.83
C LEU A 49 2.96 -2.36 -3.67
N SER A 50 2.94 -1.47 -4.67
CA SER A 50 1.98 -0.36 -4.72
C SER A 50 0.58 -0.89 -5.01
N ALA A 51 -0.42 -0.18 -4.49
CA ALA A 51 -1.83 -0.48 -4.75
C ALA A 51 -2.14 -0.46 -6.25
N GLY A 52 -1.55 0.47 -7.00
CA GLY A 52 -1.71 0.59 -8.45
C GLY A 52 -1.16 -0.62 -9.20
N PHE A 53 0.00 -1.13 -8.79
CA PHE A 53 0.54 -2.36 -9.34
C PHE A 53 -0.36 -3.56 -9.04
N LEU A 54 -0.84 -3.70 -7.80
CA LEU A 54 -1.72 -4.79 -7.39
C LEU A 54 -3.09 -4.74 -8.10
N ALA A 55 -3.63 -3.54 -8.31
CA ALA A 55 -4.86 -3.33 -9.08
C ALA A 55 -4.68 -3.79 -10.53
N ARG A 56 -3.58 -3.38 -11.19
CA ARG A 56 -3.25 -3.82 -12.56
C ARG A 56 -3.00 -5.33 -12.66
N ARG A 57 -2.37 -5.91 -11.65
CA ARG A 57 -2.14 -7.36 -11.55
C ARG A 57 -3.45 -8.16 -11.41
N GLY A 58 -4.51 -7.55 -10.86
CA GLY A 58 -5.81 -8.19 -10.69
C GLY A 58 -5.91 -9.16 -9.50
N THR A 59 -4.88 -9.28 -8.65
CA THR A 59 -4.93 -10.19 -7.49
C THR A 59 -3.99 -9.78 -6.35
N CYS A 60 -4.33 -10.22 -5.13
CA CYS A 60 -3.50 -10.08 -3.94
C CYS A 60 -2.19 -10.85 -4.10
N CYS A 61 -1.08 -10.26 -3.65
CA CYS A 61 0.23 -10.92 -3.68
C CYS A 61 0.48 -11.89 -2.52
N GLY A 62 -0.39 -11.89 -1.49
CA GLY A 62 -0.26 -12.74 -0.30
C GLY A 62 0.82 -12.29 0.70
N ARG A 63 1.48 -11.14 0.50
CA ARG A 63 2.66 -10.70 1.29
C ARG A 63 2.38 -9.58 2.30
N GLY A 64 1.12 -9.17 2.42
CA GLY A 64 0.72 -8.15 3.39
C GLY A 64 1.18 -6.73 3.10
N CYS A 65 1.22 -6.34 1.83
CA CYS A 65 1.54 -4.96 1.44
C CYS A 65 0.57 -3.95 2.10
N ARG A 66 1.12 -2.79 2.51
CA ARG A 66 0.42 -1.77 3.31
C ARG A 66 -0.86 -1.23 2.66
N HIS A 67 -0.83 -1.07 1.34
CA HIS A 67 -1.93 -0.52 0.55
C HIS A 67 -2.63 -1.57 -0.33
N CYS A 68 -2.69 -2.82 0.12
CA CYS A 68 -3.33 -3.87 -0.68
C CYS A 68 -4.82 -3.55 -0.94
N PRO A 69 -5.27 -3.48 -2.21
CA PRO A 69 -6.65 -3.11 -2.54
C PRO A 69 -7.62 -4.32 -2.46
N TYR A 70 -7.14 -5.49 -2.05
CA TYR A 70 -7.91 -6.73 -1.91
C TYR A 70 -8.10 -7.16 -0.45
N VAL A 71 -7.91 -6.24 0.49
CA VAL A 71 -8.35 -6.43 1.88
C VAL A 71 -9.75 -5.84 1.97
N ASP A 72 -10.73 -6.61 2.42
CA ASP A 72 -12.09 -6.09 2.64
C ASP A 72 -12.09 -5.10 3.82
N ASP A 73 -13.08 -4.20 3.85
CA ASP A 73 -13.25 -3.18 4.89
C ASP A 73 -13.89 -3.74 6.19
#